data_AF-A0A2T0GZH7-F1
#
_entry.id   AF-A0A2T0GZH7-F1
#
_cell.length_a   1.000
_cell.length_b   1.000
_cell.length_c   1.000
_cell.angle_alpha   90.00
_cell.angle_beta   90.00
_cell.angle_gamma   90.00
#
_symmetry.space_group_name_H-M   'P 1'
#
loop_
_entity.id
_entity.type
_entity.pdbx_description
1 polymer ?
#
loop_
_entity_poly.entity_id
_entity_poly.type
_entity_poly.pdbx_seq_one_letter_code
_entity_poly.pdbx_strand_id
1 'polypeptide(L)'
;MTAGTEGAATEARAMRSMLHQLDSAGITEVLEETFPWTDVLPEEERQRFATEFTRTFETAAELERWNVLAQTIREWRATAAVHADPDLHRTLSEPVEEDHGAVEPPEARH
;
A
#
# COMPACT_ATOMS: atom_id res chain seq x y z
N MET A 1 -11.62 21.45 -27.89
CA MET A 1 -12.10 21.33 -26.50
C MET A 1 -11.28 20.25 -25.80
N THR A 2 -10.14 20.62 -25.21
CA THR A 2 -9.17 19.71 -24.55
C THR A 2 -8.85 20.16 -23.11
N ALA A 3 -9.61 21.14 -22.57
CA ALA A 3 -9.34 21.76 -21.27
C ALA A 3 -9.66 20.87 -20.04
N GLY A 4 -10.22 19.67 -20.25
CA GLY A 4 -10.63 18.78 -19.15
C GLY A 4 -9.50 17.94 -18.55
N THR A 5 -8.45 17.64 -19.30
CA THR A 5 -7.38 16.72 -18.86
C THR A 5 -6.17 17.44 -18.27
N GLU A 6 -6.00 18.74 -18.53
CA GLU A 6 -4.88 19.53 -17.98
C GLU A 6 -5.05 19.85 -16.49
N GLY A 7 -6.31 19.94 -16.01
CA GLY A 7 -6.61 20.19 -14.60
C GLY A 7 -6.13 19.06 -13.69
N ALA A 8 -6.51 17.81 -14.00
CA ALA A 8 -6.15 16.65 -13.19
C ALA A 8 -4.63 16.44 -13.06
N ALA A 9 -3.88 16.61 -14.16
CA ALA A 9 -2.42 16.48 -14.14
C ALA A 9 -1.71 17.64 -13.41
N THR A 10 -2.34 18.81 -13.34
CA THR A 10 -1.82 19.97 -12.59
C THR A 10 -2.12 19.83 -11.10
N GLU A 11 -3.32 19.39 -10.76
CA GLU A 11 -3.76 19.07 -9.40
C GLU A 11 -2.93 17.93 -8.79
N ALA A 12 -2.64 16.88 -9.56
CA ALA A 12 -1.73 15.80 -9.16
C ALA A 12 -0.34 16.31 -8.80
N ARG A 13 0.22 17.24 -9.59
CA ARG A 13 1.53 17.85 -9.30
C ARG A 13 1.49 18.79 -8.12
N ALA A 14 0.42 19.55 -7.95
CA ALA A 14 0.24 20.41 -6.78
C ALA A 14 0.14 19.56 -5.50
N MET A 15 -0.69 18.52 -5.51
CA MET A 15 -0.83 17.57 -4.41
C MET A 15 0.49 16.84 -4.12
N ARG A 16 1.21 16.38 -5.16
CA ARG A 16 2.56 15.83 -5.01
C ARG A 16 3.48 16.85 -4.34
N SER A 17 3.51 18.09 -4.83
CA SER A 17 4.36 19.14 -4.25
C SER A 17 4.01 19.45 -2.79
N MET A 18 2.75 19.32 -2.39
CA MET A 18 2.30 19.43 -1.01
C MET A 18 2.70 18.22 -0.16
N LEU A 19 2.59 16.99 -0.69
CA LEU A 19 3.07 15.78 -0.01
C LEU A 19 4.58 15.83 0.22
N HIS A 20 5.36 16.35 -0.74
CA HIS A 20 6.80 16.59 -0.58
C HIS A 20 7.15 17.66 0.47
N GLN A 21 6.19 18.51 0.88
CA GLN A 21 6.38 19.49 1.96
C GLN A 21 6.12 18.90 3.34
N LEU A 22 5.37 17.80 3.42
CA LEU A 22 5.21 17.04 4.65
C LEU A 22 6.44 16.15 4.83
N ASP A 23 7.02 16.19 6.02
CA ASP A 23 8.01 15.20 6.40
C ASP A 23 7.33 13.86 6.70
N SER A 24 8.11 12.77 6.76
CA SER A 24 7.57 11.42 6.94
C SER A 24 6.71 11.26 8.20
N ALA A 25 6.97 12.06 9.25
CA ALA A 25 6.17 12.02 10.47
C ALA A 25 4.77 12.61 10.25
N GLY A 26 4.66 13.76 9.59
CA GLY A 26 3.37 14.37 9.27
C GLY A 26 2.51 13.51 8.33
N ILE A 27 3.13 12.79 7.37
CA ILE A 27 2.40 11.84 6.53
C ILE A 27 1.86 10.66 7.35
N THR A 28 2.66 10.16 8.30
CA THR A 28 2.24 9.05 9.17
C THR A 28 1.06 9.45 10.04
N GLU A 29 1.10 10.64 10.65
CA GLU A 29 0.00 11.19 11.47
C GLU A 29 -1.30 11.32 10.67
N VAL A 30 -1.24 11.90 9.46
CA VAL A 30 -2.42 12.02 8.59
C VAL A 30 -2.99 10.65 8.21
N LEU A 31 -2.13 9.65 7.98
CA LEU A 31 -2.56 8.30 7.66
C LEU A 31 -3.21 7.60 8.86
N GLU A 32 -2.71 7.81 10.08
CA GLU A 32 -3.33 7.30 11.31
C GLU A 32 -4.74 7.88 11.51
N GLU A 33 -4.91 9.19 11.31
CA GLU A 33 -6.23 9.83 11.36
C GLU A 33 -7.19 9.31 10.28
N THR A 34 -6.67 9.07 9.08
CA THR A 34 -7.49 8.65 7.93
C THR A 34 -7.83 7.16 7.97
N PHE A 35 -6.94 6.34 8.51
CA PHE A 35 -7.00 4.89 8.49
C PHE A 35 -6.75 4.30 9.87
N PRO A 36 -7.74 4.29 10.79
CA PRO A 36 -7.54 3.84 12.19
C PRO A 36 -7.02 2.41 12.36
N TRP A 37 -7.04 1.59 11.32
CA TRP A 37 -6.44 0.25 11.34
C TRP A 37 -4.91 0.28 11.28
N THR A 38 -4.26 1.41 10.99
CA THR A 38 -2.80 1.51 11.03
C THR A 38 -2.25 1.50 12.45
N ASP A 39 -3.06 1.77 13.47
CA ASP A 39 -2.67 1.74 14.89
C ASP A 39 -2.16 0.37 15.35
N VAL A 40 -2.65 -0.72 14.73
CA VAL A 40 -2.22 -2.08 15.05
C VAL A 40 -0.92 -2.49 14.36
N LEU A 41 -0.44 -1.69 13.39
CA LEU A 41 0.85 -1.95 12.76
C LEU A 41 2.00 -1.58 13.72
N PRO A 42 3.12 -2.32 13.70
CA PRO A 42 4.36 -1.86 14.30
C PRO A 42 4.80 -0.50 13.73
N GLU A 43 5.52 0.29 14.53
CA GLU A 43 6.01 1.63 14.14
C GLU A 43 6.80 1.60 12.81
N GLU A 44 7.68 0.62 12.63
CA GLU A 44 8.46 0.47 11.40
C GLU A 44 7.55 0.22 10.17
N GLU A 45 6.48 -0.55 10.36
CA GLU A 45 5.53 -0.85 9.30
C GLU A 45 4.62 0.34 8.97
N ARG A 46 4.25 1.16 9.96
CA ARG A 46 3.55 2.43 9.71
C ARG A 46 4.38 3.37 8.84
N GLN A 47 5.67 3.52 9.13
CA GLN A 47 6.57 4.36 8.33
C GLN A 47 6.76 3.82 6.90
N ARG A 48 6.83 2.49 6.76
CA ARG A 48 6.88 1.83 5.45
C ARG A 48 5.58 2.04 4.67
N PHE A 49 4.42 1.92 5.31
CA PHE A 49 3.14 2.22 4.70
C PHE A 49 3.07 3.68 4.23
N ALA A 50 3.49 4.64 5.05
CA ALA A 50 3.50 6.05 4.68
C ALA A 50 4.37 6.35 3.44
N THR A 51 5.54 5.73 3.38
CA THR A 51 6.46 5.84 2.24
C THR A 51 5.85 5.24 0.97
N GLU A 52 5.28 4.04 1.08
CA GLU A 52 4.70 3.33 -0.07
C GLU A 52 3.42 4.01 -0.56
N PHE A 53 2.55 4.45 0.35
CA PHE A 53 1.33 5.19 0.05
C PHE A 53 1.65 6.44 -0.78
N THR A 54 2.64 7.24 -0.34
CA THR A 54 3.05 8.47 -1.03
C THR A 54 3.56 8.17 -2.44
N ARG A 55 4.45 7.17 -2.56
CA ARG A 55 4.99 6.75 -3.86
C ARG A 55 3.91 6.24 -4.81
N THR A 56 3.00 5.41 -4.32
CA THR A 56 1.92 4.84 -5.12
C THR A 56 0.88 5.89 -5.48
N PHE A 57 0.60 6.84 -4.58
CA PHE A 57 -0.26 7.98 -4.85
C PHE A 57 0.28 8.81 -6.02
N GLU A 58 1.57 9.18 -5.99
CA GLU A 58 2.22 9.91 -7.08
C GLU A 58 2.13 9.14 -8.40
N THR A 59 2.46 7.85 -8.38
CA THR A 59 2.41 6.98 -9.56
C THR A 59 0.99 6.84 -10.11
N ALA A 60 0.00 6.66 -9.24
CA ALA A 60 -1.40 6.55 -9.61
C ALA A 60 -1.92 7.85 -10.23
N ALA A 61 -1.50 9.00 -9.69
CA ALA A 61 -1.88 10.30 -10.22
C ALA A 61 -1.22 10.61 -11.57
N GLU A 62 0.06 10.26 -11.75
CA GLU A 62 0.77 10.40 -13.04
C GLU A 62 0.20 9.51 -14.14
N LEU A 63 -0.23 8.30 -13.77
CA LEU A 63 -0.77 7.31 -14.72
C LEU A 63 -2.30 7.34 -14.83
N GLU A 64 -2.97 8.21 -14.08
CA GLU A 64 -4.44 8.26 -13.93
C GLU A 64 -5.05 6.89 -13.57
N ARG A 65 -4.34 6.12 -12.72
CA ARG A 65 -4.64 4.73 -12.35
C ARG A 65 -4.76 4.57 -10.83
N TRP A 66 -5.89 5.01 -10.29
CA TRP A 66 -6.20 4.94 -8.85
C TRP A 66 -6.35 3.52 -8.30
N ASN A 67 -6.56 2.53 -9.17
CA ASN A 67 -6.66 1.12 -8.77
C ASN A 67 -5.36 0.61 -8.12
N VAL A 68 -4.20 1.18 -8.47
CA VAL A 68 -2.91 0.82 -7.86
C VAL A 68 -2.86 1.28 -6.41
N LEU A 69 -3.29 2.51 -6.12
CA LEU A 69 -3.38 3.03 -4.75
C LEU A 69 -4.37 2.22 -3.90
N ALA A 70 -5.53 1.89 -4.47
CA ALA A 70 -6.52 1.05 -3.79
C ALA A 70 -5.99 -0.36 -3.51
N GLN A 71 -5.09 -0.88 -4.35
CA GLN A 71 -4.42 -2.16 -4.10
C GLN A 71 -3.44 -2.05 -2.92
N THR A 72 -2.56 -1.05 -2.91
CA THR A 72 -1.62 -0.82 -1.80
C THR A 72 -2.35 -0.70 -0.45
N ILE A 73 -3.44 0.07 -0.38
CA ILE A 73 -4.24 0.19 0.85
C ILE A 73 -4.79 -1.17 1.31
N ARG A 74 -5.26 -2.00 0.38
CA ARG A 74 -5.80 -3.34 0.70
C ARG A 74 -4.72 -4.29 1.21
N GLU A 75 -3.53 -4.26 0.63
CA GLU A 75 -2.40 -5.07 1.04
C GLU A 75 -1.95 -4.71 2.45
N TRP A 76 -1.78 -3.42 2.74
CA TRP A 76 -1.41 -2.95 4.08
C TRP A 76 -2.47 -3.23 5.13
N ARG A 77 -3.76 -3.16 4.77
CA ARG A 77 -4.83 -3.57 5.69
C ARG A 77 -4.79 -5.07 5.99
N ALA A 78 -4.37 -5.91 5.04
CA ALA A 78 -4.18 -7.33 5.29
C ALA A 78 -2.99 -7.56 6.23
N THR A 79 -1.88 -6.85 6.06
CA THR A 79 -0.75 -6.85 7.01
C THR A 79 -1.20 -6.45 8.41
N ALA A 80 -1.99 -5.38 8.54
CA ALA A 80 -2.55 -4.96 9.82
C ALA A 80 -3.45 -6.02 10.45
N ALA A 81 -4.25 -6.74 9.66
CA ALA A 81 -5.08 -7.84 10.16
C ALA A 81 -4.24 -8.99 10.72
N VAL A 82 -3.09 -9.30 10.10
CA VAL A 82 -2.13 -10.29 10.63
C VAL A 82 -1.58 -9.84 11.97
N HIS A 83 -1.21 -8.57 12.12
CA HIS A 83 -0.71 -8.04 13.41
C HIS A 83 -1.79 -7.93 14.50
N ALA A 84 -3.03 -7.67 14.10
CA ALA A 84 -4.16 -7.61 15.03
C ALA A 84 -4.60 -8.99 15.56
N ASP A 85 -4.28 -10.06 14.83
CA ASP A 85 -4.60 -11.44 15.20
C ASP A 85 -3.31 -12.21 15.54
N PRO A 86 -2.93 -12.29 16.83
CA PRO A 86 -1.71 -12.96 17.25
C PRO A 86 -1.72 -14.48 17.01
N ASP A 87 -2.88 -15.11 16.79
CA ASP A 87 -2.97 -16.51 16.39
C ASP A 87 -2.71 -16.67 14.88
N LEU A 88 -3.24 -15.76 14.04
CA LEU A 88 -2.91 -15.69 12.62
C LEU A 88 -1.43 -15.36 12.38
N HIS A 89 -0.87 -14.41 13.14
CA HIS A 89 0.55 -14.07 13.08
C HIS A 89 1.43 -15.29 13.39
N ARG A 90 1.03 -16.12 14.37
CA ARG A 90 1.74 -17.36 14.70
C ARG A 90 1.70 -18.34 13.55
N THR A 91 0.52 -18.65 13.02
CA THR A 91 0.34 -19.58 11.89
C THR A 91 1.08 -19.15 10.62
N LEU A 92 1.16 -17.84 10.32
CA LEU A 92 1.86 -17.33 9.14
C LEU A 92 3.38 -17.20 9.33
N SER A 93 3.85 -17.09 10.58
CA SER A 93 5.28 -16.98 10.90
C SER A 93 5.93 -18.33 11.21
N GLU A 94 5.14 -19.39 11.41
CA GLU A 94 5.64 -20.74 11.59
C GLU A 94 6.34 -21.21 10.30
N PRO A 95 7.57 -21.74 10.39
CA PRO A 95 8.25 -22.30 9.23
C PRO A 95 7.41 -23.42 8.63
N VAL A 96 7.20 -23.39 7.32
CA VAL A 96 6.56 -24.50 6.60
C VAL A 96 7.54 -25.66 6.60
N GLU A 97 7.44 -26.55 7.60
CA GLU A 97 8.29 -27.73 7.72
C GLU A 97 7.89 -28.86 6.75
N GLU A 98 6.69 -28.75 6.15
CA GLU A 98 6.14 -29.75 5.25
C GLU A 98 6.45 -29.39 3.79
N ASP A 99 7.35 -30.16 3.16
CA ASP A 99 7.50 -30.15 1.71
C ASP A 99 6.22 -30.75 1.10
N HIS A 100 5.34 -29.89 0.58
CA HIS A 100 4.09 -30.29 -0.08
C HIS A 100 4.29 -30.98 -1.44
N GLY A 101 5.54 -31.37 -1.75
CA GLY A 101 5.90 -32.10 -2.96
C GLY A 101 6.22 -31.19 -4.13
N ALA A 102 6.72 -31.80 -5.19
CA ALA A 102 7.13 -31.06 -6.38
C ALA A 102 5.93 -30.41 -7.07
N VAL A 103 6.05 -29.11 -7.38
CA VAL A 103 5.06 -28.37 -8.18
C VAL A 103 5.06 -28.95 -9.59
N GLU A 104 3.90 -29.42 -10.06
CA GLU A 104 3.74 -29.91 -11.43
C GLU A 104 4.00 -28.77 -12.44
N PRO A 105 4.73 -29.03 -13.53
CA PRO A 105 5.00 -28.02 -14.54
C PRO A 105 3.69 -27.57 -15.21
N PRO A 106 3.57 -26.28 -15.59
CA PRO A 106 2.36 -25.78 -16.21
C PRO A 106 2.04 -26.54 -17.50
N GLU A 107 0.75 -26.88 -17.70
CA GLU A 107 0.31 -27.57 -18.92
C GLU A 107 0.61 -26.70 -20.14
N ALA A 108 1.33 -27.28 -21.11
CA ALA A 108 1.62 -26.60 -22.38
C ALA A 108 0.30 -26.35 -23.11
N ARG A 109 -0.01 -25.07 -23.35
CA ARG A 109 -1.19 -24.68 -24.12
C ARG A 109 -1.04 -25.15 -25.56
N HIS A 110 -1.88 -26.09 -25.99
CA HIS A 110 -2.05 -26.49 -27.39
C HIS A 110 -2.86 -25.45 -28.18
#